data_AF-A0A7K0CFV9-F1
#
_entry.id   AF-A0A7K0CFV9-F1
#
_cell.length_a   1.000
_cell.length_b   1.000
_cell.length_c   1.000
_cell.angle_alpha   90.00
_cell.angle_beta   90.00
_cell.angle_gamma   90.00
#
_symmetry.space_group_name_H-M   'P 1'
#
loop_
_entity.id
_entity.type
_entity.pdbx_description
1 polymer ?
#
loop_
_entity_poly.entity_id
_entity_poly.type
_entity_poly.pdbx_seq_one_letter_code
_entity_poly.pdbx_strand_id
1 'polypeptide(L)'
;MSTPTRSSPLALTVLALLHFKPLHPYGIQRLIKQWGKDQVVNVGQRASLYRTIDRLLAAGLIAVRETGRDQQYPERTVYEVTDAGRATAREWLAQMLAEPKQEFPEFPAALSHLLMLTPEELLGVLGQRVKALEETVAELGASLAEEERHGLPRVTMLETEYLKVVTTAELNWLRSVTEDLRAGRLEWTYDSLVSFVRE
;
A
#
# COMPACT_ATOMS: atom_id res chain seq x y z
N MET A 1 8.86 5.63 -30.87
CA MET A 1 8.83 4.43 -30.00
C MET A 1 8.21 4.85 -28.69
N SER A 2 7.03 4.35 -28.33
CA SER A 2 6.37 4.71 -27.08
C SER A 2 7.19 4.20 -25.90
N THR A 3 7.46 5.06 -24.92
CA THR A 3 8.16 4.68 -23.68
C THR A 3 7.43 3.50 -23.03
N PRO A 4 8.13 2.41 -22.65
CA PRO A 4 7.49 1.27 -22.01
C PRO A 4 6.76 1.70 -20.75
N THR A 5 5.49 1.33 -20.66
CA THR A 5 4.60 1.65 -19.56
C THR A 5 5.13 1.01 -18.29
N ARG A 6 5.62 1.82 -17.33
CA ARG A 6 6.17 1.29 -16.07
C ARG A 6 5.10 0.59 -15.22
N SER A 7 5.45 -0.52 -14.59
CA SER A 7 4.59 -1.19 -13.60
C SER A 7 4.37 -0.28 -12.37
N SER A 8 3.18 -0.29 -11.78
CA SER A 8 2.94 0.24 -10.43
C SER A 8 1.85 -0.59 -9.74
N PRO A 9 1.78 -0.62 -8.39
CA PRO A 9 0.73 -1.35 -7.68
C PRO A 9 -0.67 -0.96 -8.16
N LEU A 10 -0.94 0.35 -8.30
CA LEU A 10 -2.21 0.85 -8.82
C LEU A 10 -2.49 0.39 -10.25
N ALA A 11 -1.50 0.41 -11.13
CA ALA A 11 -1.69 -0.03 -12.51
C ALA A 11 -2.01 -1.53 -12.60
N LEU A 12 -1.30 -2.36 -11.81
CA LEU A 12 -1.59 -3.80 -11.72
C LEU A 12 -3.01 -4.05 -11.18
N THR A 13 -3.42 -3.34 -10.12
CA THR A 13 -4.77 -3.46 -9.55
C THR A 13 -5.84 -3.04 -10.54
N VAL A 14 -5.64 -1.95 -11.30
CA VAL A 14 -6.59 -1.54 -12.34
C VAL A 14 -6.73 -2.62 -13.41
N LEU A 15 -5.61 -3.16 -13.93
CA LEU A 15 -5.65 -4.22 -14.92
C LEU A 15 -6.31 -5.50 -14.38
N ALA A 16 -6.03 -5.87 -13.13
CA ALA A 16 -6.64 -7.05 -12.48
C ALA A 16 -8.16 -6.89 -12.30
N LEU A 17 -8.64 -5.71 -11.89
CA LEU A 17 -10.07 -5.44 -11.77
C LEU A 17 -10.78 -5.45 -13.12
N LEU A 18 -10.16 -4.86 -14.14
CA LEU A 18 -10.70 -4.85 -15.50
C LEU A 18 -10.64 -6.22 -16.18
N HIS A 19 -9.74 -7.10 -15.74
CA HIS A 19 -9.73 -8.51 -16.12
C HIS A 19 -10.96 -9.26 -15.59
N PHE A 20 -11.43 -8.91 -14.39
CA PHE A 20 -12.65 -9.50 -13.84
C PHE A 20 -13.91 -9.01 -14.57
N LYS A 21 -14.04 -7.70 -14.80
CA LYS A 21 -15.13 -7.14 -15.60
C LYS A 21 -14.84 -5.70 -16.07
N PRO A 22 -15.47 -5.24 -17.16
CA PRO A 22 -15.39 -3.84 -17.57
C PRO A 22 -16.01 -2.89 -16.54
N LEU A 23 -15.33 -1.77 -16.29
CA LEU A 23 -15.67 -0.84 -15.21
C LEU A 23 -15.45 0.62 -15.62
N HIS A 24 -16.32 1.48 -15.10
CA HIS A 24 -16.06 2.93 -15.03
C HIS A 24 -15.05 3.23 -13.89
N PRO A 25 -14.25 4.32 -13.96
CA PRO A 25 -13.32 4.73 -12.89
C PRO A 25 -13.91 4.72 -11.47
N TYR A 26 -15.16 5.17 -11.31
CA TYR A 26 -15.86 5.11 -10.02
C TYR A 26 -16.07 3.68 -9.51
N GLY A 27 -16.40 2.74 -10.40
CA GLY A 27 -16.53 1.32 -10.05
C GLY A 27 -15.20 0.71 -9.63
N ILE A 28 -14.10 1.11 -10.28
CA ILE A 28 -12.74 0.73 -9.88
C ILE A 28 -12.45 1.23 -8.45
N GLN A 29 -12.66 2.53 -8.16
CA GLN A 29 -12.45 3.08 -6.81
C GLN A 29 -13.26 2.35 -5.76
N ARG A 30 -14.53 2.05 -6.07
CA ARG A 30 -15.43 1.35 -5.15
C ARG A 30 -14.94 -0.06 -4.86
N LEU A 31 -14.54 -0.82 -5.88
CA LEU A 31 -14.06 -2.20 -5.69
C LEU A 31 -12.73 -2.26 -4.94
N ILE A 32 -11.82 -1.31 -5.18
CA ILE A 32 -10.55 -1.24 -4.43
C ILE A 32 -10.83 -1.12 -2.93
N LYS A 33 -11.73 -0.22 -2.52
CA LYS A 33 -12.14 -0.08 -1.12
C LYS A 33 -12.90 -1.30 -0.61
N GLN A 34 -13.84 -1.83 -1.40
CA GLN A 34 -14.67 -2.96 -0.98
C GLN A 34 -13.85 -4.23 -0.75
N TRP A 35 -12.76 -4.42 -1.50
CA TRP A 35 -11.87 -5.57 -1.38
C TRP A 35 -10.66 -5.30 -0.48
N GLY A 36 -10.66 -4.21 0.30
CA GLY A 36 -9.56 -3.84 1.21
C GLY A 36 -8.23 -3.54 0.51
N LYS A 37 -8.23 -3.36 -0.81
CA LYS A 37 -7.01 -3.13 -1.61
C LYS A 37 -6.43 -1.74 -1.41
N ASP A 38 -7.14 -0.85 -0.73
CA ASP A 38 -6.62 0.43 -0.26
C ASP A 38 -5.57 0.28 0.86
N GLN A 39 -5.44 -0.90 1.47
CA GLN A 39 -4.33 -1.21 2.38
C GLN A 39 -2.99 -1.42 1.65
N VAL A 40 -3.01 -1.82 0.38
CA VAL A 40 -1.81 -2.16 -0.41
C VAL A 40 -1.60 -1.26 -1.62
N VAL A 41 -2.59 -0.45 -1.98
CA VAL A 41 -2.51 0.48 -3.10
C VAL A 41 -3.07 1.84 -2.72
N ASN A 42 -2.26 2.88 -2.91
CA ASN A 42 -2.69 4.26 -2.71
C ASN A 42 -3.69 4.69 -3.79
N VAL A 43 -4.97 4.65 -3.45
CA VAL A 43 -6.09 5.19 -4.24
C VAL A 43 -6.77 6.39 -3.61
N GLY A 44 -6.20 6.92 -2.51
CA GLY A 44 -6.77 8.07 -1.81
C GLY A 44 -6.86 9.32 -2.69
N GLN A 45 -5.94 9.45 -3.65
CA GLN A 45 -5.93 10.55 -4.61
C GLN A 45 -6.66 10.16 -5.90
N ARG A 46 -7.88 10.68 -6.11
CA ARG A 46 -8.62 10.46 -7.38
C ARG A 46 -7.77 10.73 -8.62
N ALA A 47 -6.95 11.78 -8.58
CA ALA A 47 -6.08 12.16 -9.67
C ALA A 47 -5.04 11.07 -10.05
N SER A 48 -4.57 10.25 -9.10
CA SER A 48 -3.63 9.16 -9.40
C SER A 48 -4.29 8.04 -10.21
N LEU A 49 -5.57 7.74 -9.93
CA LEU A 49 -6.33 6.75 -10.67
C LEU A 49 -6.56 7.20 -12.12
N TYR A 50 -7.06 8.42 -12.32
CA TYR A 50 -7.31 8.92 -13.68
C TYR A 50 -6.01 8.95 -14.51
N ARG A 51 -4.91 9.48 -13.96
CA ARG A 51 -3.60 9.41 -14.64
C ARG A 51 -3.15 7.98 -14.96
N THR A 52 -3.46 7.03 -14.08
CA THR A 52 -3.13 5.62 -14.31
C THR A 52 -3.96 5.05 -15.46
N ILE A 53 -5.26 5.34 -15.49
CA ILE A 53 -6.18 4.92 -16.56
C ILE A 53 -5.73 5.52 -17.89
N ASP A 54 -5.48 6.82 -17.96
CA ASP A 54 -5.04 7.50 -19.18
C ASP A 54 -3.75 6.88 -19.73
N ARG A 55 -2.81 6.57 -18.84
CA ARG A 55 -1.54 5.94 -19.21
C ARG A 55 -1.71 4.51 -19.69
N LEU A 56 -2.58 3.72 -19.07
CA LEU A 56 -2.89 2.35 -19.51
C LEU A 56 -3.62 2.35 -20.86
N LEU A 57 -4.50 3.34 -21.09
CA LEU A 57 -5.23 3.52 -22.35
C LEU A 57 -4.26 3.92 -23.47
N ALA A 58 -3.39 4.90 -23.23
CA ALA A 58 -2.36 5.33 -24.19
C ALA A 58 -1.37 4.20 -24.55
N ALA A 59 -1.18 3.24 -23.64
CA ALA A 59 -0.36 2.06 -23.84
C ALA A 59 -1.09 0.91 -24.56
N GLY A 60 -2.40 1.03 -24.83
CA GLY A 60 -3.21 -0.04 -25.42
C GLY A 60 -3.44 -1.23 -24.48
N LEU A 61 -3.20 -1.07 -23.18
CA LEU A 61 -3.42 -2.13 -22.18
C LEU A 61 -4.89 -2.20 -21.73
N ILE A 62 -5.63 -1.12 -21.93
CA ILE A 62 -7.09 -1.06 -21.76
C ILE A 62 -7.70 -0.38 -22.99
N ALA A 63 -8.98 -0.58 -23.21
CA ALA A 63 -9.75 0.05 -24.28
C ALA A 63 -11.07 0.61 -23.74
N VAL A 64 -11.65 1.56 -24.46
CA VAL A 64 -13.01 2.03 -24.21
C VAL A 64 -13.98 1.01 -24.78
N ARG A 65 -14.82 0.43 -23.90
CA ARG A 65 -15.86 -0.53 -24.30
C ARG A 65 -17.13 0.19 -24.75
N GLU A 66 -17.61 1.10 -23.90
CA GLU A 66 -18.83 1.86 -24.12
C GLU A 66 -18.67 3.30 -23.59
N THR A 67 -19.22 4.26 -24.33
CA THR A 67 -19.46 5.63 -23.85
C THR A 67 -20.95 5.81 -23.64
N GLY A 68 -21.42 5.64 -22.40
CA GLY A 68 -22.82 5.91 -22.07
C GLY A 68 -23.06 7.42 -21.95
N ARG A 69 -24.00 7.96 -22.74
CA ARG A 69 -24.56 9.31 -22.54
C ARG A 69 -25.79 9.20 -21.65
N ASP A 70 -25.68 9.72 -20.43
CA ASP A 70 -26.84 9.99 -19.59
C ASP A 70 -27.11 11.49 -19.66
N GLN A 71 -28.33 11.92 -20.01
CA GLN A 71 -28.63 13.35 -20.27
C GLN A 71 -28.48 14.25 -19.03
N GLN A 72 -28.22 13.65 -17.86
CA GLN A 72 -28.15 14.33 -16.56
C GLN A 72 -26.81 14.15 -15.81
N TYR A 73 -25.86 13.36 -16.35
CA TYR A 73 -24.53 13.14 -15.75
C TYR A 73 -23.44 13.05 -16.82
N PRO A 74 -22.20 13.51 -16.53
CA PRO A 74 -21.08 13.41 -17.49
C PRO A 74 -20.87 11.96 -17.95
N GLU A 75 -20.46 11.80 -19.22
CA GLU A 75 -20.31 10.50 -19.90
C GLU A 75 -19.60 9.46 -19.03
N ARG A 76 -20.23 8.28 -18.85
CA ARG A 76 -19.61 7.16 -18.12
C ARG A 76 -18.83 6.30 -19.10
N THR A 77 -17.57 6.66 -19.35
CA THR A 77 -16.65 5.82 -20.12
C THR A 77 -16.35 4.53 -19.35
N VAL A 78 -16.80 3.41 -19.88
CA VAL A 78 -16.49 2.08 -19.34
C VAL A 78 -15.24 1.55 -20.04
N TYR A 79 -14.25 1.15 -19.25
CA TYR A 79 -13.01 0.57 -19.74
C TYR A 79 -13.05 -0.95 -19.64
N GLU A 80 -12.37 -1.62 -20.55
CA GLU A 80 -12.09 -3.06 -20.51
C GLU A 80 -10.60 -3.33 -20.72
N VAL A 81 -10.11 -4.46 -20.20
CA VAL A 81 -8.71 -4.86 -20.42
C VAL A 81 -8.54 -5.53 -21.78
N THR A 82 -7.46 -5.21 -22.49
CA THR A 82 -7.11 -5.83 -23.78
C THR A 82 -6.34 -7.13 -23.56
N ASP A 83 -6.11 -7.92 -24.62
CA ASP A 83 -5.22 -9.10 -24.52
C ASP A 83 -3.80 -8.72 -24.12
N ALA A 84 -3.28 -7.61 -24.65
CA ALA A 84 -2.00 -7.05 -24.23
C ALA A 84 -2.02 -6.68 -22.74
N GLY A 85 -3.08 -6.02 -22.26
CA GLY A 85 -3.25 -5.69 -20.84
C GLY A 85 -3.27 -6.91 -19.93
N ARG A 86 -3.92 -8.01 -20.36
CA ARG A 86 -3.94 -9.28 -19.61
C ARG A 86 -2.54 -9.89 -19.51
N ALA A 87 -1.80 -9.93 -20.61
CA ALA A 87 -0.43 -10.46 -20.63
C ALA A 87 0.50 -9.61 -19.75
N THR A 88 0.45 -8.28 -19.90
CA THR A 88 1.25 -7.34 -19.12
C THR A 88 0.92 -7.40 -17.63
N ALA A 89 -0.35 -7.58 -17.24
CA ALA A 89 -0.71 -7.74 -15.84
C ALA A 89 -0.08 -8.99 -15.21
N ARG A 90 -0.05 -10.13 -15.92
CA ARG A 90 0.62 -11.34 -15.45
C ARG A 90 2.13 -11.16 -15.34
N GLU A 91 2.74 -10.49 -16.32
CA GLU A 91 4.17 -10.19 -16.31
C GLU A 91 4.54 -9.30 -15.11
N TRP A 92 3.83 -8.18 -14.91
CA TRP A 92 4.07 -7.29 -13.79
C TRP A 92 3.82 -7.96 -12.44
N LEU A 93 2.79 -8.80 -12.32
CA LEU A 93 2.54 -9.57 -11.11
C LEU A 93 3.71 -10.50 -10.79
N ALA A 94 4.18 -11.26 -11.78
CA ALA A 94 5.31 -12.16 -11.60
C ALA A 94 6.60 -11.41 -11.22
N GLN A 95 6.89 -10.30 -11.88
CA GLN A 95 8.04 -9.45 -11.57
C GLN A 95 7.94 -8.85 -10.16
N MET A 96 6.78 -8.31 -9.77
CA MET A 96 6.58 -7.72 -8.44
C MET A 96 6.72 -8.75 -7.31
N LEU A 97 6.34 -10.00 -7.55
CA LEU A 97 6.48 -11.09 -6.58
C LEU A 97 7.91 -11.63 -6.52
N ALA A 98 8.62 -11.66 -7.65
CA ALA A 98 9.97 -12.24 -7.74
C ALA A 98 11.08 -11.26 -7.35
N GLU A 99 10.92 -9.97 -7.65
CA GLU A 99 11.97 -8.97 -7.53
C GLU A 99 11.62 -7.93 -6.47
N PRO A 100 12.32 -7.94 -5.31
CA PRO A 100 12.18 -6.88 -4.32
C PRO A 100 12.56 -5.54 -4.95
N LYS A 101 11.65 -4.56 -4.85
CA LYS A 101 11.94 -3.18 -5.22
C LYS A 101 12.34 -2.38 -4.01
N GLN A 102 13.24 -1.42 -4.21
CA GLN A 102 13.52 -0.44 -3.18
C GLN A 102 12.28 0.43 -2.98
N GLU A 103 11.65 0.24 -1.83
CA GLU A 103 10.58 1.12 -1.35
C GLU A 103 11.17 2.23 -0.49
N PHE A 104 10.44 3.34 -0.39
CA PHE A 104 10.81 4.47 0.47
C PHE A 104 9.67 4.73 1.46
N PRO A 105 9.48 3.86 2.47
CA PRO A 105 8.39 4.02 3.43
C PRO A 105 8.65 5.23 4.34
N GLU A 106 7.57 5.89 4.79
CA GLU A 106 7.66 7.11 5.59
C GLU A 106 8.32 6.88 6.96
N PHE A 107 8.07 5.72 7.59
CA PHE A 107 8.53 5.46 8.96
C PHE A 107 10.07 5.33 9.07
N PRO A 108 10.78 4.53 8.25
CA PRO A 108 12.24 4.54 8.22
C PRO A 108 12.84 5.91 7.90
N ALA A 109 12.21 6.70 7.03
CA ALA A 109 12.65 8.07 6.76
C ALA A 109 12.50 8.96 8.01
N ALA A 110 11.38 8.86 8.74
CA ALA A 110 11.23 9.57 10.02
C ALA A 110 12.27 9.12 11.06
N LEU A 111 12.57 7.82 11.15
CA LEU A 111 13.62 7.30 12.03
C LEU A 111 15.00 7.88 11.68
N SER A 112 15.33 8.06 10.40
CA SER A 112 16.59 8.71 10.00
C SER A 112 16.73 10.17 10.45
N HIS A 113 15.64 10.77 10.92
CA HIS A 113 15.57 12.15 11.42
C HIS A 113 15.09 12.23 12.88
N LEU A 114 15.07 11.10 13.61
CA LEU A 114 14.52 11.04 14.98
C LEU A 114 15.22 11.97 15.98
N LEU A 115 16.47 12.35 15.70
CA LEU A 115 17.27 13.24 16.54
C LEU A 115 16.73 14.68 16.59
N MET A 116 15.72 15.00 15.76
CA MET A 116 14.95 16.24 15.86
C MET A 116 14.02 16.26 17.09
N LEU A 117 13.83 15.12 17.76
CA LEU A 117 13.02 14.98 18.96
C LEU A 117 13.91 14.67 20.18
N THR A 118 13.44 15.08 21.35
CA THR A 118 13.97 14.60 22.63
C THR A 118 13.56 13.13 22.87
N PRO A 119 14.23 12.40 23.78
CA PRO A 119 13.83 11.04 24.16
C PRO A 119 12.38 10.95 24.66
N GLU A 120 11.90 11.96 25.41
CA GLU A 120 10.52 12.03 25.91
C GLU A 120 9.50 12.22 24.77
N GLU A 121 9.77 13.16 23.85
CA GLU A 121 8.92 13.37 22.67
C GLU A 121 8.89 12.12 21.78
N LEU A 122 10.05 11.48 21.57
CA LEU A 122 10.13 10.24 20.79
C LEU A 122 9.31 9.13 21.44
N LEU A 123 9.43 8.93 22.75
CA LEU A 123 8.64 7.95 23.49
C LEU A 123 7.13 8.21 23.32
N GLY A 124 6.71 9.47 23.38
CA GLY A 124 5.32 9.87 23.18
C GLY A 124 4.78 9.49 21.79
N VAL A 125 5.48 9.85 20.72
CA VAL A 125 5.04 9.57 19.34
C VAL A 125 5.14 8.08 18.97
N LEU A 126 6.19 7.38 19.41
CA LEU A 126 6.31 5.94 19.21
C LEU A 126 5.25 5.17 20.00
N GLY A 127 4.88 5.65 21.19
CA GLY A 127 3.78 5.10 21.98
C GLY A 127 2.42 5.18 21.28
N GLN A 128 2.16 6.27 20.54
CA GLN A 128 0.95 6.38 19.69
C GLN A 128 0.97 5.36 18.55
N ARG A 129 2.12 5.20 17.89
CA ARG A 129 2.30 4.21 16.81
C ARG A 129 2.12 2.78 17.31
N VAL A 130 2.64 2.43 18.49
CA VAL A 130 2.44 1.12 19.12
C VAL A 130 0.95 0.79 19.23
N LYS A 131 0.14 1.71 19.76
CA LYS A 131 -1.31 1.50 19.90
C LYS A 131 -2.00 1.27 18.56
N ALA A 132 -1.68 2.09 17.55
CA ALA A 132 -2.25 1.94 16.22
C ALA A 132 -1.88 0.59 15.57
N LEU A 133 -0.64 0.11 15.77
CA LEU A 133 -0.22 -1.20 15.26
C LEU A 133 -0.83 -2.35 16.05
N GLU A 134 -1.08 -2.21 17.36
CA GLU A 134 -1.82 -3.20 18.15
C GLU A 134 -3.24 -3.40 17.60
N GLU A 135 -3.95 -2.29 17.34
CA GLU A 135 -5.27 -2.30 16.70
C GLU A 135 -5.21 -2.97 15.32
N THR A 136 -4.24 -2.59 14.49
CA THR A 136 -4.06 -3.16 13.14
C THR A 136 -3.79 -4.67 13.19
N VAL A 137 -2.92 -5.15 14.09
CA VAL A 137 -2.63 -6.59 14.25
C VAL A 137 -3.87 -7.35 14.71
N ALA A 138 -4.66 -6.77 15.61
CA ALA A 138 -5.90 -7.37 16.08
C ALA A 138 -6.94 -7.48 14.96
N GLU A 139 -7.12 -6.43 14.15
CA GLU A 139 -8.02 -6.41 12.99
C GLU A 139 -7.63 -7.45 11.94
N LEU A 140 -6.36 -7.50 11.54
CA LEU A 140 -5.84 -8.50 10.60
C LEU A 140 -6.02 -9.93 11.15
N GLY A 141 -5.80 -10.12 12.46
CA GLY A 141 -6.04 -11.40 13.13
C GLY A 141 -7.51 -11.82 13.11
N ALA A 142 -8.44 -10.88 13.33
CA ALA A 142 -9.87 -11.13 13.28
C ALA A 142 -10.35 -11.47 11.87
N SER A 143 -9.84 -10.76 10.85
CA SER A 143 -10.14 -11.02 9.44
C SER A 143 -9.71 -12.42 9.01
N LEU A 144 -8.47 -12.83 9.33
CA LEU A 144 -7.98 -14.18 9.04
C LEU A 144 -8.84 -15.26 9.71
N ALA A 145 -9.21 -15.06 10.98
CA ALA A 145 -10.05 -16.00 11.70
C ALA A 145 -11.48 -16.09 11.11
N GLU A 146 -12.01 -14.99 10.58
CA GLU A 146 -13.31 -14.99 9.90
C GLU A 146 -13.24 -15.75 8.57
N GLU A 147 -12.23 -15.48 7.75
CA GLU A 147 -12.03 -16.16 6.46
C GLU A 147 -11.81 -17.67 6.63
N GLU A 148 -11.06 -18.07 7.66
CA GLU A 148 -10.88 -19.49 8.03
C GLU A 148 -12.20 -20.14 8.45
N ARG A 149 -13.04 -19.46 9.25
CA ARG A 149 -14.39 -19.94 9.61
C ARG A 149 -15.29 -20.13 8.39
N HIS A 150 -15.11 -19.33 7.34
CA HIS A 150 -15.83 -19.47 6.08
C HIS A 150 -15.25 -20.57 5.16
N GLY A 151 -14.17 -21.24 5.57
CA GLY A 151 -13.55 -22.31 4.80
C GLY A 151 -12.86 -21.82 3.53
N LEU A 152 -12.43 -20.55 3.49
CA LEU A 152 -11.71 -20.02 2.34
C LEU A 152 -10.31 -20.67 2.23
N PRO A 153 -9.86 -21.04 1.01
CA PRO A 153 -8.52 -21.59 0.82
C PRO A 153 -7.44 -20.60 1.23
N ARG A 154 -6.40 -21.05 1.95
CA ARG A 154 -5.28 -20.18 2.42
C ARG A 154 -4.69 -19.25 1.38
N VAL A 155 -4.62 -19.69 0.11
CA VAL A 155 -4.09 -18.87 -0.99
C VAL A 155 -4.81 -17.52 -1.13
N THR A 156 -6.08 -17.42 -0.75
CA THR A 156 -6.84 -16.16 -0.79
C THR A 156 -6.50 -15.21 0.36
N MET A 157 -5.85 -15.72 1.41
CA MET A 157 -5.54 -15.00 2.66
C MET A 157 -4.07 -14.58 2.76
N LEU A 158 -3.22 -14.96 1.80
CA LEU A 158 -1.76 -14.76 1.87
C LEU A 158 -1.35 -13.30 2.04
N GLU A 159 -2.10 -12.37 1.45
CA GLU A 159 -1.87 -10.93 1.60
C GLU A 159 -2.09 -10.48 3.06
N THR A 160 -3.24 -10.83 3.64
CA THR A 160 -3.57 -10.52 5.05
C THR A 160 -2.62 -11.21 6.01
N GLU A 161 -2.21 -12.46 5.71
CA GLU A 161 -1.21 -13.22 6.47
C GLU A 161 0.14 -12.48 6.47
N TYR A 162 0.61 -12.06 5.29
CA TYR A 162 1.86 -11.30 5.13
C TYR A 162 1.82 -9.96 5.90
N LEU A 163 0.75 -9.18 5.73
CA LEU A 163 0.58 -7.90 6.43
C LEU A 163 0.65 -8.10 7.94
N LYS A 164 -0.08 -9.07 8.48
CA LYS A 164 -0.06 -9.36 9.92
C LYS A 164 1.34 -9.68 10.43
N VAL A 165 2.10 -10.50 9.68
CA VAL A 165 3.46 -10.87 10.05
C VAL A 165 4.37 -9.65 10.11
N VAL A 166 4.37 -8.81 9.06
CA VAL A 166 5.23 -7.62 8.99
C VAL A 166 4.84 -6.58 10.05
N THR A 167 3.55 -6.30 10.21
CA THR A 167 3.05 -5.36 11.23
C THR A 167 3.38 -5.84 12.65
N THR A 168 3.29 -7.15 12.90
CA THR A 168 3.68 -7.74 14.20
C THR A 168 5.18 -7.59 14.46
N ALA A 169 6.01 -7.79 13.44
CA ALA A 169 7.45 -7.61 13.55
C ALA A 169 7.81 -6.15 13.90
N GLU A 170 7.18 -5.18 13.24
CA GLU A 170 7.36 -3.76 13.54
C GLU A 170 6.89 -3.41 14.96
N LEU A 171 5.71 -3.90 15.37
CA LEU A 171 5.17 -3.70 16.71
C LEU A 171 6.11 -4.24 17.79
N ASN A 172 6.68 -5.43 17.59
CA ASN A 172 7.62 -6.03 18.53
C ASN A 172 8.90 -5.19 18.66
N TRP A 173 9.43 -4.71 17.53
CA TRP A 173 10.59 -3.82 17.54
C TRP A 173 10.30 -2.50 18.26
N LEU A 174 9.17 -1.87 17.98
CA LEU A 174 8.74 -0.64 18.66
C LEU A 174 8.54 -0.81 20.16
N ARG A 175 7.99 -1.94 20.60
CA ARG A 175 7.88 -2.27 22.03
C ARG A 175 9.26 -2.35 22.69
N SER A 176 10.24 -2.97 22.03
CA SER A 176 11.64 -2.98 22.51
C SER A 176 12.20 -1.56 22.64
N VAL A 177 12.08 -0.75 21.60
CA VAL A 177 12.63 0.63 21.59
C VAL A 177 11.96 1.51 22.64
N THR A 178 10.63 1.46 22.75
CA THR A 178 9.91 2.24 23.76
C THR A 178 10.24 1.78 25.18
N GLU A 179 10.53 0.50 25.39
CA GLU A 179 11.01 0.00 26.67
C GLU A 179 12.42 0.49 27.00
N ASP A 180 13.32 0.51 26.01
CA ASP A 180 14.66 1.09 26.17
C ASP A 180 14.61 2.59 26.49
N LEU A 181 13.71 3.35 25.85
CA LEU A 181 13.47 4.77 26.15
C LEU A 181 12.93 4.97 27.57
N ARG A 182 11.92 4.17 28.00
CA ARG A 182 11.37 4.25 29.36
C ARG A 182 12.40 3.94 30.44
N ALA A 183 13.30 3.00 30.14
CA ALA A 183 14.33 2.58 31.07
C ALA A 183 15.60 3.46 31.05
N GLY A 184 15.62 4.54 30.25
CA GLY A 184 16.80 5.41 30.11
C GLY A 184 17.99 4.74 29.42
N ARG A 185 17.77 3.64 28.69
CA ARG A 185 18.82 2.95 27.92
C ARG A 185 19.11 3.63 26.58
N LEU A 186 18.19 4.47 26.12
CA LEU A 186 18.33 5.29 24.92
C LEU A 186 18.18 6.77 25.29
N GLU A 187 19.29 7.39 25.69
CA GLU A 187 19.37 8.82 26.01
C GLU A 187 20.40 9.51 25.10
N TRP A 188 20.08 10.74 24.69
CA TRP A 188 21.00 11.59 23.95
C TRP A 188 20.73 13.06 24.26
N THR A 189 21.77 13.89 24.09
CA THR A 189 21.66 15.34 24.00
C THR A 189 22.28 15.82 22.70
N TYR A 190 21.91 17.03 22.25
CA TYR A 190 22.55 17.63 21.09
C TYR A 190 24.08 17.69 21.26
N ASP A 191 24.54 18.11 22.44
CA ASP A 191 25.96 18.21 22.76
C ASP A 191 26.67 16.85 22.72
N SER A 192 26.05 15.78 23.24
CA SER A 192 26.64 14.43 23.20
C SER A 192 26.73 13.86 21.79
N LEU A 193 25.89 14.32 20.86
CA LEU A 193 25.89 13.84 19.47
C LEU A 193 26.89 14.62 18.61
N VAL A 194 27.00 15.94 18.81
CA VAL A 194 27.97 16.77 18.08
C VAL A 194 29.41 16.39 18.41
N SER A 195 29.71 15.87 19.60
CA SER A 195 31.05 15.39 19.94
C SER A 195 31.50 14.22 19.05
N PHE A 196 30.59 13.37 18.56
CA PHE A 196 30.92 12.25 17.67
C PHE A 196 31.17 12.67 16.21
N VAL A 197 30.77 13.88 15.81
CA VAL A 197 30.95 14.39 14.44
C VAL A 197 32.26 15.16 14.28
N ARG A 198 32.91 15.52 15.40
CA ARG A 198 34.13 16.33 15.42
C ARG A 198 35.42 15.49 15.52
N GLU A 199 35.31 14.17 15.55
CA GLU A 199 36.41 13.20 15.38
C GLU A 199 36.39 12.61 13.95
#